data_AF-A0ABD7BZV3-F1
#
_entry.id   AF-A0ABD7BZV3-F1
#
_cell.length_a   1.000
_cell.length_b   1.000
_cell.length_c   1.000
_cell.angle_alpha   90.00
_cell.angle_beta   90.00
_cell.angle_gamma   90.00
#
_symmetry.space_group_name_H-M   'P 1'
#
loop_
_entity.id
_entity.type
_entity.pdbx_description
1 polymer ?
#
loop_
_entity_poly.entity_id
_entity_poly.type
_entity_poly.pdbx_seq_one_letter_code
_entity_poly.pdbx_strand_id
1 'polypeptide(L)' 'MDFTNYSTRSRFAKEINAGYSARLNELRLSDNPHLVWIECDTEDGANRRAGPMSEKAEAWQHGWRLADEGAR' A
#
# COMPACT_ATOMS: atom_id res chain seq x y z
N MET A 1 2.82 -18.07 -4.22
CA MET A 1 2.38 -16.67 -4.37
C MET A 1 2.59 -16.31 -5.83
N ASP A 2 1.51 -16.03 -6.56
CA ASP A 2 1.57 -15.85 -8.01
C ASP A 2 1.88 -14.38 -8.34
N PHE A 3 3.12 -14.12 -8.77
CA PHE A 3 3.64 -12.78 -9.06
C PHE A 3 3.03 -12.15 -10.34
N THR A 4 2.21 -12.90 -11.09
CA THR A 4 1.61 -12.45 -12.35
C THR A 4 0.48 -11.44 -12.16
N ASN A 5 -0.06 -11.32 -10.94
CA ASN A 5 -1.14 -10.39 -10.61
C ASN A 5 -0.72 -8.93 -10.43
N TYR A 6 0.57 -8.58 -10.51
CA TYR A 6 1.07 -7.21 -10.29
C TYR A 6 1.83 -6.64 -11.51
N SER A 7 1.52 -7.12 -12.72
CA SER A 7 2.01 -6.51 -13.97
C SER A 7 1.24 -5.21 -14.30
N THR A 8 1.75 -4.39 -15.22
CA THR A 8 1.06 -3.20 -15.78
C THR A 8 -0.28 -3.51 -16.46
N ARG A 9 -0.57 -4.79 -16.71
CA ARG A 9 -1.88 -5.30 -17.18
C ARG A 9 -2.80 -5.80 -16.06
N SER A 10 -2.39 -5.68 -14.80
CA SER A 10 -3.20 -6.01 -13.64
C SER A 10 -4.36 -5.04 -13.51
N ARG A 11 -5.49 -5.52 -12.97
CA ARG A 11 -6.60 -4.66 -12.53
C ARG A 11 -6.16 -3.58 -11.53
N PHE A 12 -5.00 -3.77 -10.89
CA PHE A 12 -4.42 -2.85 -9.92
C PHE A 12 -3.29 -1.97 -10.49
N ALA A 13 -3.10 -1.91 -11.81
CA ALA A 13 -2.06 -1.08 -12.42
C ALA A 13 -2.17 0.40 -12.02
N LYS A 14 -3.39 0.89 -11.79
CA LYS A 14 -3.62 2.26 -11.28
C LYS A 14 -3.01 2.44 -9.90
N GLU A 15 -3.30 1.53 -8.97
CA GLU A 15 -2.78 1.56 -7.60
C GLU A 15 -1.26 1.39 -7.57
N ILE A 16 -0.70 0.49 -8.38
CA ILE A 16 0.75 0.30 -8.53
C ILE A 16 1.40 1.60 -9.03
N ASN A 17 0.89 2.21 -10.11
CA ASN A 17 1.45 3.46 -10.64
C ASN A 17 1.34 4.61 -9.63
N ALA A 18 0.25 4.67 -8.87
CA ALA A 18 0.06 5.67 -7.82
C ALA A 18 1.09 5.50 -6.69
N GLY A 19 1.37 4.27 -6.26
CA GLY A 19 2.40 3.99 -5.26
C GLY A 19 3.81 4.31 -5.73
N TYR A 20 4.12 3.93 -6.98
CA TYR A 20 5.39 4.25 -7.62
C TYR A 20 5.63 5.77 -7.66
N SER A 21 4.62 6.51 -8.12
CA SER A 21 4.66 7.98 -8.16
C SER A 21 4.77 8.58 -6.76
N ALA A 22 4.08 8.02 -5.76
CA ALA A 22 4.14 8.51 -4.40
C ALA A 22 5.56 8.46 -3.82
N ARG A 23 6.30 7.37 -4.06
CA ARG A 23 7.70 7.26 -3.63
C ARG A 23 8.60 8.30 -4.29
N LEU A 24 8.40 8.55 -5.59
CA LEU A 24 9.14 9.59 -6.32
C LEU A 24 8.84 11.00 -5.81
N ASN A 25 7.64 11.22 -5.25
CA ASN A 25 7.25 12.45 -4.57
C ASN A 25 7.58 12.43 -3.06
N GLU A 26 8.46 11.53 -2.61
CA GLU A 26 8.93 11.42 -1.22
C GLU A 26 7.82 11.15 -0.18
N LEU A 27 6.66 10.67 -0.62
CA LEU A 27 5.59 10.24 0.27
C LEU A 27 5.98 8.91 0.94
N ARG A 28 5.51 8.72 2.17
CA ARG A 28 5.80 7.54 2.99
C ARG A 28 4.81 6.42 2.71
N LEU A 29 5.17 5.19 3.07
CA LEU A 29 4.25 4.05 2.99
C LEU A 29 2.96 4.24 3.81
N SER A 30 3.04 5.03 4.90
CA SER A 30 1.90 5.38 5.75
C SER A 30 0.91 6.33 5.08
N ASP A 31 1.30 7.01 4.00
CA ASP A 31 0.45 7.91 3.21
C ASP A 31 -0.39 7.14 2.16
N ASN A 32 -0.32 5.80 2.19
CA ASN A 32 -1.12 4.95 1.31
C ASN A 32 -2.62 5.20 1.56
N PRO A 33 -3.37 5.70 0.56
CA PRO A 33 -4.77 6.09 0.71
C PRO A 33 -5.72 4.90 0.90
N HIS A 34 -5.24 3.67 0.71
CA HIS A 34 -6.01 2.45 0.87
C HIS A 34 -5.79 1.78 2.25
N LEU A 35 -4.97 2.37 3.12
CA LEU A 35 -4.86 1.91 4.51
C LEU A 35 -6.12 2.26 5.27
N VAL A 36 -6.81 1.23 5.75
CA VAL A 36 -7.94 1.39 6.67
C VAL A 36 -7.42 1.16 8.07
N TRP A 37 -7.51 2.18 8.92
CA TRP A 37 -7.25 2.07 10.34
C TRP A 37 -8.53 1.56 11.01
N ILE A 38 -8.47 0.40 11.64
CA ILE A 38 -9.56 -0.10 12.45
C ILE A 38 -9.30 0.39 13.87
N GLU A 39 -10.24 1.18 14.39
CA GLU A 39 -10.31 1.45 15.81
C GLU A 39 -10.81 0.16 16.47
N CYS A 40 -9.92 -0.55 17.16
CA CYS A 40 -10.31 -1.67 18.00
C CYS A 40 -10.56 -1.10 19.41
N ASP A 41 -11.81 -1.19 19.87
CA ASP A 41 -12.11 -1.11 21.29
C ASP A 41 -11.52 -2.36 21.96
N THR A 42 -10.37 -2.19 22.59
CA THR A 42 -9.84 -3.14 23.57
C THR A 42 -10.11 -2.58 24.97
N GLU A 43 -10.35 -3.46 25.96
CA GLU A 43 -10.63 -3.07 27.36
C GLU A 43 -9.57 -2.13 27.98
N ASP A 44 -8.37 -2.03 27.40
CA ASP A 44 -7.26 -1.16 27.83
C ASP A 44 -7.13 0.17 27.03
N GLY A 45 -8.17 0.58 26.29
CA GLY A 45 -8.19 1.82 25.51
C GLY A 45 -8.01 1.62 24.00
N ALA A 46 -8.30 2.68 23.24
CA ALA A 46 -8.38 2.66 21.78
C ALA A 46 -7.01 2.32 21.14
N ASN A 47 -6.80 1.05 20.82
CA ASN A 47 -5.67 0.60 20.03
C ASN A 47 -6.04 0.68 18.55
N ARG A 48 -5.52 1.68 17.84
CA ARG A 48 -5.62 1.74 16.37
C ARG A 48 -4.74 0.65 15.77
N ARG A 49 -5.35 -0.41 15.23
CA ARG A 49 -4.64 -1.42 14.45
C ARG A 49 -4.89 -1.16 12.98
N ALA A 50 -3.88 -1.37 12.14
CA ALA A 50 -4.11 -1.43 10.71
C ALA A 50 -5.08 -2.58 10.44
N GLY A 51 -6.19 -2.29 9.76
CA GLY A 51 -7.15 -3.31 9.35
C GLY A 51 -6.55 -4.29 8.34
N PRO A 52 -7.31 -5.33 7.94
CA PRO A 52 -6.87 -6.21 6.88
C PRO A 52 -6.56 -5.38 5.64
N MET A 53 -5.35 -5.57 5.11
CA MET A 53 -4.86 -4.81 3.99
C MET A 53 -5.69 -5.16 2.76
N SER A 54 -6.33 -4.15 2.14
CA SER A 54 -7.05 -4.39 0.88
C SER A 54 -6.05 -4.72 -0.24
N GLU A 55 -6.46 -5.50 -1.23
CA GLU A 55 -5.61 -5.82 -2.40
C GLU A 55 -5.09 -4.54 -3.10
N LYS A 56 -5.87 -3.45 -3.04
CA LYS A 56 -5.46 -2.13 -3.53
C LYS A 56 -4.34 -1.50 -2.71
N ALA A 57 -4.39 -1.65 -1.40
CA ALA A 57 -3.34 -1.19 -0.51
C ALA A 57 -2.04 -1.98 -0.73
N GLU A 58 -2.13 -3.29 -0.92
CA GLU A 58 -0.99 -4.13 -1.27
C GLU A 58 -0.38 -3.73 -2.63
N ALA A 59 -1.22 -3.54 -3.64
CA ALA A 59 -0.79 -3.12 -4.97
C ALA A 59 -0.11 -1.73 -4.96
N TRP A 60 -0.64 -0.78 -4.20
CA TRP A 60 0.00 0.53 -4.02
C TRP A 60 1.35 0.41 -3.33
N GLN A 61 1.46 -0.38 -2.26
CA GLN A 61 2.75 -0.60 -1.59
C GLN A 61 3.77 -1.28 -2.50
N HIS A 62 3.31 -2.23 -3.33
CA HIS A 62 4.15 -2.85 -4.34
C HIS A 62 4.75 -1.80 -5.27
N GLY A 63 3.93 -0.90 -5.81
CA GLY A 63 4.41 0.18 -6.67
C GLY A 63 5.42 1.09 -5.98
N TRP A 64 5.14 1.46 -4.73
CA TRP A 64 6.03 2.28 -3.91
C TRP A 64 7.40 1.63 -3.71
N ARG A 65 7.43 0.33 -3.39
CA ARG A 65 8.69 -0.42 -3.19
C ARG A 65 9.49 -0.54 -4.48
N LEU A 66 8.84 -0.75 -5.63
CA LEU A 66 9.53 -0.78 -6.92
C LEU A 66 10.31 0.52 -7.20
N ALA A 67 9.71 1.68 -6.86
CA ALA A 67 10.38 2.97 -7.00
C ALA A 67 11.53 3.15 -5.98
N ASP A 68 11.37 2.63 -4.76
CA ASP A 68 12.40 2.71 -3.72
C ASP A 68 13.61 1.82 -4.05
N GLU A 69 13.38 0.61 -4.55
CA GLU A 69 14.41 -0.32 -5.00
C GLU A 69 15.12 0.19 -6.25
N GLY A 70 14.41 0.82 -7.19
CA GLY A 70 15.00 1.44 -8.38
C GLY A 70 15.80 2.73 -8.11
N ALA A 71 15.61 3.35 -6.94
CA ALA A 71 16.33 4.56 -6.52
C ALA A 71 17.65 4.27 -5.77
N ARG A 72 17.95 2.98 -5.50
CA ARG A 72 19.12 2.53 -4.76
C ARG A 72 20.19 1.96 -5.69
#